data_AF-A0A1M5KIA2-F1
#
_entry.id   AF-A0A1M5KIA2-F1
#
_cell.length_a   1.000
_cell.length_b   1.000
_cell.length_c   1.000
_cell.angle_alpha   90.00
_cell.angle_beta   90.00
_cell.angle_gamma   90.00
#
_symmetry.space_group_name_H-M   'P 1'
#
loop_
_entity.id
_entity.type
_entity.pdbx_description
1 polymer ?
#
loop_
_entity_poly.entity_id
_entity_poly.type
_entity_poly.pdbx_seq_one_letter_code
_entity_poly.pdbx_strand_id
1 'polypeptide(L)'
;MAKNQKVQKSISDEVCAYISKQKLLPIPVQTLNEEVEATRYFGGDLKEFIEAAKSLGAKSIFVETLYLEEDEFFYDSGMDDEEYLETYGADCNCGCQCGCCCEDKAEKKADKKSKKAAKVEEEEEDGVWLEPEDLDGLDLSLLKPEIASYMDRVGESCGVRLTVPGVDHLEVEIFADWYDEFAELVDEASEIIEDDPVGALEEMQAAFDEAEAAAEAEEKAALEAEKAKGTKKIAAHPPKKAK
;
A
#
# COMPACT_ATOMS: atom_id res chain seq x y z
N MET A 1 30.50 16.03 -20.99
CA MET A 1 31.58 15.68 -20.02
C MET A 1 31.10 16.12 -18.64
N ALA A 2 30.37 15.25 -17.94
CA ALA A 2 29.90 15.53 -16.60
C ALA A 2 31.07 15.40 -15.62
N LYS A 3 31.18 16.38 -14.72
CA LYS A 3 32.28 16.54 -13.78
C LYS A 3 32.18 15.46 -12.70
N ASN A 4 33.32 14.83 -12.39
CA ASN A 4 33.54 14.00 -11.21
C ASN A 4 33.08 14.75 -9.95
N GLN A 5 31.86 14.48 -9.50
CA GLN A 5 31.42 14.80 -8.15
C GLN A 5 32.04 13.71 -7.26
N LYS A 6 33.05 14.08 -6.46
CA LYS A 6 33.60 13.16 -5.46
C LYS A 6 32.46 12.84 -4.50
N VAL A 7 31.96 11.60 -4.56
CA VAL A 7 31.03 11.07 -3.56
C VAL A 7 31.70 11.27 -2.20
N GLN A 8 31.09 12.12 -1.38
CA GLN A 8 31.55 12.39 -0.03
C GLN A 8 31.28 11.11 0.77
N LYS A 9 32.31 10.55 1.42
CA LYS A 9 32.15 9.31 2.19
C LYS A 9 31.17 9.55 3.32
N SER A 10 30.29 8.59 3.56
CA SER A 10 29.39 8.64 4.71
C SER A 10 30.19 8.46 6.01
N ILE A 11 29.62 8.90 7.13
CA ILE A 11 30.21 8.65 8.46
C ILE A 11 30.36 7.14 8.70
N SER A 12 29.37 6.35 8.27
CA SER A 12 29.39 4.89 8.34
C SER A 12 30.60 4.29 7.61
N ASP A 13 30.93 4.80 6.42
CA ASP A 13 32.11 4.35 5.66
C ASP A 13 33.42 4.63 6.38
N GLU A 14 33.54 5.80 7.02
CA GLU A 14 34.73 6.19 7.78
C GLU A 14 34.93 5.30 9.00
N VAL A 15 33.84 5.00 9.72
CA VAL A 15 33.84 4.10 10.89
C VAL A 15 34.19 2.67 10.47
N CYS A 16 33.55 2.14 9.42
CA CYS A 16 33.84 0.79 8.90
C CYS A 16 35.32 0.66 8.47
N ALA A 17 35.85 1.69 7.80
CA ALA A 17 37.27 1.74 7.43
C ALA A 17 38.20 1.78 8.64
N TYR A 18 37.80 2.45 9.73
CA TYR A 18 38.56 2.47 10.98
C TYR A 18 38.55 1.13 11.70
N ILE A 19 37.38 0.48 11.82
CA ILE A 19 37.22 -0.85 12.43
C ILE A 19 38.09 -1.88 11.70
N SER A 20 38.06 -1.84 10.36
CA SER A 20 38.89 -2.71 9.51
C SER A 20 40.39 -2.56 9.80
N LYS A 21 40.89 -1.34 10.07
CA LYS A 21 42.31 -1.11 10.44
C LYS A 21 42.68 -1.75 11.78
N GLN A 22 41.71 -1.97 12.66
CA GLN A 22 41.90 -2.69 13.92
C GLN A 22 41.85 -4.22 13.75
N LYS A 23 41.77 -4.71 12.51
CA LYS A 23 41.63 -6.15 12.16
C LYS A 23 40.34 -6.77 12.69
N LEU A 24 39.29 -5.95 12.82
CA LEU A 24 37.93 -6.39 13.09
C LEU A 24 37.12 -6.31 11.79
N LEU A 25 36.13 -7.19 11.63
CA LEU A 25 35.19 -7.13 10.51
C LEU A 25 34.04 -6.19 10.88
N PRO A 26 33.87 -5.04 10.20
CA PRO A 26 32.66 -4.24 10.35
C PRO A 26 31.48 -4.98 9.70
N ILE A 27 30.35 -5.04 10.39
CA ILE A 27 29.08 -5.58 9.87
C ILE A 27 28.12 -4.40 9.81
N PRO A 28 27.85 -3.82 8.63
CA PRO A 28 26.90 -2.72 8.50
C PRO A 28 25.49 -3.24 8.75
N VAL A 29 24.78 -2.59 9.68
CA VAL A 29 23.40 -2.92 10.01
C VAL A 29 22.55 -1.67 10.09
N GLN A 30 21.26 -1.83 9.84
CA GLN A 30 20.22 -0.82 9.99
C GLN A 30 19.15 -1.33 10.95
N THR A 31 18.50 -0.42 11.66
CA THR A 31 17.33 -0.67 12.48
C THR A 31 16.15 -0.04 11.76
N LEU A 32 15.23 -0.88 11.28
CA LEU A 32 14.02 -0.40 10.58
C LEU A 32 12.88 -0.11 11.57
N ASN A 33 12.80 -0.87 12.65
CA ASN A 33 11.80 -0.67 13.70
C ASN A 33 12.50 -0.69 15.06
N GLU A 34 12.55 0.46 15.74
CA GLU A 34 13.19 0.57 17.06
C GLU A 34 12.38 -0.15 18.16
N GLU A 35 11.10 -0.42 17.92
CA GLU A 35 10.19 -1.09 18.86
C GLU A 35 10.29 -2.62 18.78
N VAL A 36 10.72 -3.16 17.65
CA VAL A 36 11.06 -4.59 17.51
C VAL A 36 12.49 -4.80 18.02
N GLU A 37 12.62 -4.95 19.33
CA GLU A 37 13.89 -4.87 20.09
C GLU A 37 15.00 -5.89 19.73
N ALA A 38 14.89 -6.72 18.69
CA ALA A 38 15.83 -7.84 18.46
C ALA A 38 16.31 -8.10 17.02
N THR A 39 15.97 -7.27 16.03
CA THR A 39 16.37 -7.51 14.63
C THR A 39 17.28 -6.41 14.06
N ARG A 40 18.39 -6.83 13.44
CA ARG A 40 19.36 -5.96 12.75
C ARG A 40 19.37 -6.33 11.27
N TYR A 41 18.95 -5.41 10.42
CA TYR A 41 18.95 -5.62 8.96
C TYR A 41 20.33 -5.34 8.39
N PHE A 42 20.90 -6.30 7.70
CA PHE A 42 22.23 -6.24 7.11
C PHE A 42 22.20 -5.40 5.83
N GLY A 43 23.09 -4.41 5.75
CA GLY A 43 23.12 -3.44 4.65
C GLY A 43 24.01 -3.81 3.46
N GLY A 44 24.35 -5.09 3.27
CA GLY A 44 25.26 -5.56 2.22
C GLY A 44 24.69 -6.72 1.41
N ASP A 45 25.49 -7.24 0.47
CA ASP A 45 25.03 -8.34 -0.41
C ASP A 45 25.07 -9.72 0.26
N LEU A 46 24.52 -10.75 -0.40
CA LEU A 46 24.51 -12.13 0.10
C LEU A 46 25.92 -12.65 0.45
N LYS A 47 26.93 -12.30 -0.35
CA LYS A 47 28.29 -12.79 -0.11
C LYS A 47 28.86 -12.16 1.15
N GLU A 48 28.68 -10.85 1.31
CA GLU A 48 29.08 -10.11 2.51
C GLU A 48 28.31 -10.59 3.75
N PHE A 49 27.02 -10.90 3.60
CA PHE A 49 26.20 -11.47 4.67
C PHE A 49 26.75 -12.83 5.14
N ILE A 50 27.10 -13.73 4.22
CA ILE A 50 27.68 -15.02 4.57
C ILE A 50 29.05 -14.86 5.25
N GLU A 51 29.85 -13.86 4.88
CA GLU A 51 31.10 -13.54 5.56
C GLU A 51 30.87 -12.99 6.98
N ALA A 52 29.87 -12.12 7.14
CA ALA A 52 29.42 -11.62 8.44
C ALA A 52 28.93 -12.76 9.34
N ALA A 53 28.03 -13.62 8.84
CA ALA A 53 27.50 -14.78 9.56
C ALA A 53 28.62 -15.73 10.05
N LYS A 54 29.61 -16.01 9.19
CA LYS A 54 30.78 -16.82 9.57
C LYS A 54 31.60 -16.15 10.68
N SER A 55 31.78 -14.84 10.60
CA SER A 55 32.53 -14.07 11.60
C SER A 55 31.82 -13.98 12.94
N LEU A 56 30.48 -14.01 12.92
CA LEU A 56 29.64 -14.15 14.12
C LEU A 56 29.62 -15.58 14.69
N GLY A 57 30.28 -16.54 14.03
CA GLY A 57 30.32 -17.94 14.47
C GLY A 57 29.04 -18.72 14.20
N ALA A 58 28.20 -18.23 13.28
CA ALA A 58 26.98 -18.91 12.88
C ALA A 58 27.31 -20.29 12.29
N LYS A 59 26.64 -21.33 12.80
CA LYS A 59 26.72 -22.70 12.27
C LYS A 59 25.55 -23.03 11.35
N SER A 60 24.49 -22.24 11.43
CA SER A 60 23.24 -22.40 10.71
C SER A 60 22.64 -21.02 10.45
N ILE A 61 21.91 -20.92 9.35
CA ILE A 61 21.17 -19.74 8.91
C ILE A 61 19.75 -20.24 8.63
N PHE A 62 18.74 -19.55 9.14
CA PHE A 62 17.36 -19.83 8.74
C PHE A 62 17.11 -19.20 7.38
N VAL A 63 16.43 -19.95 6.52
CA VAL A 63 16.06 -19.51 5.18
C VAL A 63 14.56 -19.59 5.12
N GLU A 64 13.93 -18.42 5.11
CA GLU A 64 12.49 -18.25 4.94
C GLU A 64 12.22 -17.80 3.51
N THR A 65 11.23 -18.41 2.89
CA THR A 65 10.79 -18.01 1.55
C THR A 65 9.68 -17.00 1.70
N LEU A 66 9.85 -15.85 1.06
CA LEU A 66 8.83 -14.80 0.97
C LEU A 66 8.02 -15.03 -0.30
N TYR A 67 6.73 -14.78 -0.21
CA TYR A 67 5.78 -14.88 -1.30
C TYR A 67 5.10 -13.53 -1.46
N LEU A 68 4.77 -13.18 -2.70
CA LEU A 68 3.96 -12.00 -2.96
C LEU A 68 2.55 -12.26 -2.42
N GLU A 69 2.09 -11.40 -1.50
CA GLU A 69 0.76 -11.46 -0.90
C GLU A 69 -0.20 -10.49 -1.59
N GLU A 70 -1.51 -10.71 -1.41
CA GLU A 70 -2.55 -9.92 -2.11
C GLU A 70 -2.73 -8.53 -1.48
N ASP A 71 -2.49 -8.42 -0.18
CA ASP A 71 -2.53 -7.18 0.60
C ASP A 71 -1.49 -6.14 0.13
N GLU A 72 -0.34 -6.58 -0.39
CA GLU A 72 0.71 -5.72 -0.95
C GLU A 72 0.25 -4.87 -2.16
N PHE A 73 -0.94 -5.12 -2.72
CA PHE A 73 -1.53 -4.35 -3.82
C PHE A 73 -2.41 -3.20 -3.33
N PHE A 74 -2.65 -3.10 -2.03
CA PHE A 74 -3.52 -2.12 -1.43
C PHE A 74 -2.72 -1.12 -0.60
N TYR A 75 -3.22 0.10 -0.52
CA TYR A 75 -2.61 1.14 0.30
C TYR A 75 -2.68 0.77 1.78
N ASP A 76 -1.56 1.00 2.49
CA ASP A 76 -1.42 0.86 3.93
C ASP A 76 -0.63 2.07 4.44
N SER A 77 -1.31 2.93 5.21
CA SER A 77 -0.76 4.13 5.85
C SER A 77 0.28 3.80 6.93
N GLY A 78 0.36 2.54 7.37
CA GLY A 78 1.28 2.08 8.41
C GLY A 78 0.85 2.47 9.83
N MET A 79 -0.33 3.08 10.02
CA MET A 79 -0.93 3.24 11.35
C MET A 79 -1.83 2.06 11.65
N ASP A 80 -1.57 1.34 12.75
CA ASP A 80 -2.55 0.38 13.25
C ASP A 80 -3.80 1.14 13.75
N ASP A 81 -4.98 0.57 13.54
CA ASP A 81 -6.27 1.06 14.04
C ASP A 81 -6.20 1.45 15.54
N GLU A 82 -5.38 0.74 16.32
CA GLU A 82 -5.15 1.01 17.74
C GLU A 82 -4.35 2.32 17.98
N GLU A 83 -3.34 2.60 17.15
CA GLU A 83 -2.53 3.84 17.20
C GLU A 83 -3.32 5.04 16.67
N TYR A 84 -4.13 4.85 15.63
CA TYR A 84 -5.08 5.86 15.15
C TYR A 84 -6.11 6.21 16.23
N LEU A 85 -6.70 5.21 16.89
CA LEU A 85 -7.65 5.44 17.97
C LEU A 85 -7.02 6.12 19.19
N GLU A 86 -5.73 5.87 19.48
CA GLU A 86 -5.03 6.57 20.57
C GLU A 86 -4.69 8.02 20.20
N THR A 87 -4.38 8.29 18.92
CA THR A 87 -3.93 9.61 18.45
C THR A 87 -5.10 10.53 18.07
N TYR A 88 -6.10 10.00 17.37
CA TYR A 88 -7.22 10.73 16.77
C TYR A 88 -8.59 10.20 17.19
N GLY A 89 -8.66 9.02 17.78
CA GLY A 89 -9.87 8.43 18.36
C GLY A 89 -10.33 9.20 19.59
N ALA A 90 -10.88 10.38 19.34
CA ALA A 90 -11.63 11.26 20.22
C ALA A 90 -11.78 10.74 21.65
N ASP A 91 -10.74 10.94 22.46
CA ASP A 91 -10.93 11.12 23.88
C ASP A 91 -11.68 12.46 23.98
N CYS A 92 -13.01 12.40 23.96
CA CYS A 92 -13.86 13.45 24.50
C CYS A 92 -13.68 13.48 26.03
N ASN A 93 -12.44 13.62 26.46
CA ASN A 93 -12.04 14.12 27.75
C ASN A 93 -12.20 15.64 27.69
N CYS A 94 -13.45 16.08 27.60
CA CYS A 94 -13.81 17.48 27.75
C CYS A 94 -13.60 17.93 29.20
N GLY A 95 -12.34 18.03 29.62
CA GLY A 95 -11.85 19.04 30.55
C GLY A 95 -11.85 20.43 29.91
N CYS A 96 -12.86 20.72 29.09
CA CYS A 96 -12.94 21.96 28.33
C CYS A 96 -13.41 23.09 29.25
N GLN A 97 -12.51 24.05 29.40
CA GLN A 97 -12.79 25.44 29.74
C GLN A 97 -13.35 26.22 28.53
N CYS A 98 -13.82 25.53 27.48
CA CYS A 98 -14.60 26.13 26.41
C CYS A 98 -16.07 26.19 26.82
N GLY A 99 -16.66 27.38 26.76
CA GLY A 99 -18.08 27.61 27.04
C GLY A 99 -19.02 27.06 25.96
N CYS A 100 -18.83 25.79 25.57
CA CYS A 100 -19.75 25.03 24.72
C CYS A 100 -20.53 24.04 25.59
N CYS A 101 -21.83 24.02 25.36
CA CYS A 101 -22.86 23.71 26.34
C CYS A 101 -23.16 22.21 26.45
N CYS A 102 -22.68 21.57 27.51
CA CYS A 102 -23.15 20.26 27.97
C CYS A 102 -23.86 20.38 29.33
N GLU A 103 -25.01 21.06 29.34
CA GLU A 103 -26.03 20.93 30.40
C GLU A 103 -27.35 20.58 29.70
N ASP A 104 -28.24 19.70 30.16
CA ASP A 104 -28.21 18.57 31.07
C ASP A 104 -29.63 17.93 30.88
N LYS A 105 -29.70 16.60 30.76
CA LYS A 105 -30.81 15.70 31.17
C LYS A 105 -32.29 15.90 30.73
N ALA A 106 -32.80 14.78 30.22
CA ALA A 106 -34.00 14.04 30.67
C ALA A 106 -35.38 14.75 30.83
N GLU A 107 -36.35 14.20 30.09
CA GLU A 107 -37.79 14.08 30.36
C GLU A 107 -38.77 15.30 30.28
N LYS A 108 -39.74 15.12 29.36
CA LYS A 108 -41.19 15.46 29.40
C LYS A 108 -41.71 16.90 29.17
N LYS A 109 -42.40 17.02 28.02
CA LYS A 109 -43.71 17.65 27.68
C LYS A 109 -43.96 19.17 27.76
N ALA A 110 -44.54 19.64 26.64
CA ALA A 110 -45.68 20.57 26.44
C ALA A 110 -45.40 22.03 25.97
N ASP A 111 -45.91 22.29 24.76
CA ASP A 111 -46.56 23.50 24.22
C ASP A 111 -46.08 24.92 24.63
N LYS A 112 -45.47 25.65 23.67
CA LYS A 112 -46.04 26.85 23.02
C LYS A 112 -45.03 27.61 22.13
N LYS A 113 -45.27 27.51 20.81
CA LYS A 113 -45.45 28.63 19.85
C LYS A 113 -44.73 29.97 20.13
N SER A 114 -43.68 30.27 19.33
CA SER A 114 -43.34 31.58 18.71
C SER A 114 -42.03 31.41 17.90
N LYS A 115 -42.04 31.16 16.59
CA LYS A 115 -42.12 32.11 15.45
C LYS A 115 -40.82 32.89 15.16
N LYS A 116 -40.11 32.41 14.12
CA LYS A 116 -39.31 33.16 13.10
C LYS A 116 -37.99 33.79 13.62
N ALA A 117 -36.84 33.64 12.97
CA ALA A 117 -36.60 33.76 11.54
C ALA A 117 -35.42 32.92 11.06
N ALA A 118 -35.58 32.39 9.84
CA ALA A 118 -34.52 31.92 8.99
C ALA A 118 -33.49 33.03 8.74
N LYS A 119 -32.22 32.66 8.83
CA LYS A 119 -31.17 33.22 7.99
C LYS A 119 -30.41 32.02 7.44
N VAL A 120 -30.70 31.74 6.18
CA VAL A 120 -29.84 30.94 5.30
C VAL A 120 -28.56 31.76 5.17
N GLU A 121 -27.50 31.31 5.81
CA GLU A 121 -26.14 31.68 5.41
C GLU A 121 -25.59 30.45 4.72
N GLU A 122 -25.05 30.68 3.53
CA GLU A 122 -24.52 29.70 2.60
C GLU A 122 -23.59 28.74 3.36
N GLU A 123 -23.90 27.44 3.31
CA GLU A 123 -22.91 26.39 3.58
C GLU A 123 -21.80 26.60 2.55
N GLU A 124 -20.71 27.24 2.97
CA GLU A 124 -19.40 26.85 2.45
C GLU A 124 -19.34 25.34 2.66
N GLU A 125 -19.20 24.58 1.57
CA GLU A 125 -18.90 23.15 1.65
C GLU A 125 -17.77 22.99 2.66
N ASP A 126 -18.07 22.44 3.84
CA ASP A 126 -17.07 21.95 4.77
C ASP A 126 -16.25 20.96 3.95
N GLY A 127 -15.09 21.40 3.47
CA GLY A 127 -14.19 20.56 2.70
C GLY A 127 -13.87 19.33 3.55
N VAL A 128 -14.25 18.16 3.06
CA VAL A 128 -13.87 16.90 3.68
C VAL A 128 -12.35 16.83 3.59
N TRP A 129 -11.67 17.01 4.72
CA TRP A 129 -10.24 16.78 4.83
C TRP A 129 -10.04 15.28 4.94
N LEU A 130 -9.45 14.67 3.91
CA LEU A 130 -9.07 13.27 3.93
C LEU A 130 -7.66 13.15 4.49
N GLU A 131 -7.50 12.25 5.46
CA GLU A 131 -6.20 11.82 5.96
C GLU A 131 -5.78 10.56 5.17
N PRO A 132 -4.48 10.27 5.00
CA PRO A 132 -4.04 9.10 4.25
C PRO A 132 -4.65 7.78 4.77
N GLU A 133 -4.82 7.64 6.09
CA GLU A 133 -5.45 6.49 6.73
C GLU A 133 -6.92 6.26 6.30
N ASP A 134 -7.65 7.31 5.89
CA ASP A 134 -9.00 7.17 5.34
C ASP A 134 -9.01 6.38 4.02
N LEU A 135 -7.84 6.19 3.41
CA LEU A 135 -7.61 5.55 2.12
C LEU A 135 -6.97 4.15 2.26
N ASP A 136 -6.84 3.63 3.47
CA ASP A 136 -6.33 2.28 3.71
C ASP A 136 -7.21 1.21 3.03
N GLY A 137 -6.55 0.23 2.43
CA GLY A 137 -7.20 -0.82 1.66
C GLY A 137 -7.64 -0.40 0.25
N LEU A 138 -7.27 0.80 -0.23
CA LEU A 138 -7.53 1.18 -1.62
C LEU A 138 -6.58 0.47 -2.60
N ASP A 139 -7.14 0.01 -3.72
CA ASP A 139 -6.40 -0.69 -4.77
C ASP A 139 -5.45 0.26 -5.50
N LEU A 140 -4.14 0.07 -5.30
CA LEU A 140 -3.10 0.92 -5.89
C LEU A 140 -3.04 0.82 -7.42
N SER A 141 -3.58 -0.26 -8.00
CA SER A 141 -3.63 -0.42 -9.45
C SER A 141 -4.54 0.60 -10.14
N LEU A 142 -5.42 1.28 -9.39
CA LEU A 142 -6.23 2.38 -9.90
C LEU A 142 -5.41 3.64 -10.18
N LEU A 143 -4.33 3.89 -9.42
CA LEU A 143 -3.38 4.98 -9.69
C LEU A 143 -2.25 4.55 -10.63
N LYS A 144 -1.79 3.31 -10.49
CA LYS A 144 -0.69 2.74 -11.27
C LYS A 144 -1.13 1.43 -11.92
N PRO A 145 -1.78 1.47 -13.10
CA PRO A 145 -2.31 0.27 -13.76
C PRO A 145 -1.26 -0.81 -14.05
N GLU A 146 0.02 -0.45 -14.12
CA GLU A 146 1.14 -1.39 -14.25
C GLU A 146 1.20 -2.41 -13.10
N ILE A 147 0.77 -2.02 -11.89
CA ILE A 147 0.70 -2.88 -10.70
C ILE A 147 -0.18 -4.10 -10.97
N ALA A 148 -1.30 -3.94 -11.70
CA ALA A 148 -2.21 -5.05 -12.00
C ALA A 148 -1.55 -6.21 -12.77
N SER A 149 -0.46 -5.95 -13.50
CA SER A 149 0.29 -6.99 -14.22
C SER A 149 1.00 -8.00 -13.31
N TYR A 150 1.17 -7.66 -12.02
CA TYR A 150 1.79 -8.51 -11.02
C TYR A 150 0.78 -9.37 -10.26
N MET A 151 -0.53 -9.14 -10.39
CA MET A 151 -1.58 -9.93 -9.74
C MET A 151 -1.51 -11.43 -10.09
N ASP A 152 -1.12 -11.77 -11.32
CA ASP A 152 -0.94 -13.16 -11.76
C ASP A 152 0.21 -13.88 -11.03
N ARG A 153 1.07 -13.13 -10.31
CA ARG A 153 2.22 -13.64 -9.55
C ARG A 153 1.93 -13.79 -8.07
N VAL A 154 0.72 -13.49 -7.59
CA VAL A 154 0.35 -13.70 -6.19
C VAL A 154 0.58 -15.16 -5.78
N GLY A 155 1.27 -15.35 -4.66
CA GLY A 155 1.72 -16.67 -4.19
C GLY A 155 2.96 -17.23 -4.92
N GLU A 156 3.55 -16.52 -5.88
CA GLU A 156 4.90 -16.81 -6.36
C GLU A 156 5.94 -16.36 -5.33
N SER A 157 7.06 -17.08 -5.26
CA SER A 157 8.16 -16.69 -4.39
C SER A 157 8.81 -15.42 -4.91
N CYS A 158 8.72 -14.34 -4.14
CA CYS A 158 9.27 -13.03 -4.45
C CYS A 158 10.67 -12.83 -3.87
N GLY A 159 11.03 -13.56 -2.81
CA GLY A 159 12.31 -13.39 -2.16
C GLY A 159 12.63 -14.45 -1.13
N VAL A 160 13.76 -14.24 -0.45
CA VAL A 160 14.17 -15.03 0.70
C VAL A 160 14.67 -14.11 1.81
N ARG A 161 14.23 -14.41 3.04
CA ARG A 161 14.77 -13.82 4.26
C ARG A 161 15.76 -14.79 4.88
N LEU A 162 16.97 -14.30 5.15
CA LEU A 162 18.05 -15.06 5.77
C LEU A 162 18.30 -14.52 7.18
N THR A 163 18.14 -15.36 8.18
CA THR A 163 18.33 -14.97 9.59
C THR A 163 19.47 -15.75 10.23
N VAL A 164 20.43 -15.02 10.80
CA VAL A 164 21.41 -15.57 11.74
C VAL A 164 20.82 -15.49 13.15
N PRO A 165 20.55 -16.63 13.81
CA PRO A 165 20.03 -16.62 15.17
C PRO A 165 21.07 -16.07 16.15
N GLY A 166 20.66 -15.12 17.00
CA GLY A 166 21.54 -14.41 17.92
C GLY A 166 20.76 -13.71 19.03
N VAL A 167 21.48 -12.96 19.89
CA VAL A 167 20.85 -12.04 20.87
C VAL A 167 20.19 -10.89 20.13
N ASP A 168 20.90 -10.36 19.14
CA ASP A 168 20.35 -9.53 18.07
C ASP A 168 20.39 -10.40 16.81
N HIS A 169 19.23 -10.72 16.26
CA HIS A 169 19.11 -11.43 14.99
C HIS A 169 19.73 -10.58 13.88
N LEU A 170 20.59 -11.16 13.05
CA LEU A 170 21.08 -10.50 11.84
C LEU A 170 20.30 -11.03 10.65
N GLU A 171 19.64 -10.13 9.93
CA GLU A 171 18.74 -10.50 8.83
C GLU A 171 19.14 -9.82 7.52
N VAL A 172 18.96 -10.52 6.41
CA VAL A 172 19.00 -9.91 5.08
C VAL A 172 17.87 -10.47 4.25
N GLU A 173 17.23 -9.61 3.48
CA GLU A 173 16.22 -10.00 2.50
C GLU A 173 16.81 -9.84 1.10
N ILE A 174 16.50 -10.81 0.25
CA ILE A 174 16.94 -10.83 -1.13
C ILE A 174 15.71 -11.11 -1.97
N PHE A 175 15.31 -10.11 -2.75
CA PHE A 175 14.16 -10.17 -3.61
C PHE A 175 14.55 -10.50 -5.05
N ALA A 176 13.56 -10.93 -5.83
CA ALA A 176 13.70 -11.08 -7.26
C ALA A 176 13.64 -9.71 -7.94
N ASP A 177 14.38 -9.54 -9.04
CA ASP A 177 14.44 -8.27 -9.78
C ASP A 177 13.03 -7.72 -10.14
N TRP A 178 12.07 -8.61 -10.43
CA TRP A 178 10.70 -8.19 -10.76
C TRP A 178 9.92 -7.68 -9.54
N TYR A 179 10.27 -8.13 -8.34
CA TYR A 179 9.63 -7.67 -7.10
C TYR A 179 10.17 -6.29 -6.73
N ASP A 180 11.47 -6.02 -6.96
CA ASP A 180 12.01 -4.67 -6.80
C ASP A 180 11.27 -3.66 -7.70
N GLU A 181 10.99 -4.02 -8.96
CA GLU A 181 10.18 -3.19 -9.87
C GLU A 181 8.73 -3.00 -9.38
N PHE A 182 8.14 -4.04 -8.78
CA PHE A 182 6.79 -3.96 -8.20
C PHE A 182 6.75 -3.07 -6.96
N ALA A 183 7.71 -3.24 -6.04
CA ALA A 183 7.82 -2.44 -4.83
C ALA A 183 8.02 -0.95 -5.14
N GLU A 184 8.84 -0.62 -6.14
CA GLU A 184 8.98 0.77 -6.61
C GLU A 184 7.65 1.36 -7.11
N LEU A 185 6.81 0.57 -7.80
CA LEU A 185 5.49 1.03 -8.25
C LEU A 185 4.51 1.23 -7.09
N VAL A 186 4.55 0.34 -6.10
CA VAL A 186 3.75 0.45 -4.87
C VAL A 186 4.15 1.70 -4.10
N ASP A 187 5.44 1.92 -3.86
CA ASP A 187 5.96 3.11 -3.21
C ASP A 187 5.54 4.39 -3.94
N GLU A 188 5.69 4.44 -5.28
CA GLU A 188 5.25 5.58 -6.08
C GLU A 188 3.74 5.83 -6.00
N ALA A 189 2.92 4.78 -5.89
CA ALA A 189 1.47 4.93 -5.75
C ALA A 189 1.08 5.43 -4.36
N SER A 190 1.74 4.92 -3.32
CA SER A 190 1.57 5.36 -1.93
C SER A 190 1.99 6.81 -1.75
N GLU A 191 3.13 7.24 -2.33
CA GLU A 191 3.58 8.63 -2.30
C GLU A 191 2.53 9.60 -2.90
N ILE A 192 1.81 9.19 -3.95
CA ILE A 192 0.74 10.01 -4.55
C ILE A 192 -0.40 10.24 -3.54
N ILE A 193 -0.78 9.20 -2.81
CA ILE A 193 -1.83 9.24 -1.79
C ILE A 193 -1.41 10.13 -0.62
N GLU A 194 -0.17 9.99 -0.16
CA GLU A 194 0.37 10.77 0.97
C GLU A 194 0.54 12.25 0.64
N ASP A 195 0.93 12.58 -0.59
CA ASP A 195 1.13 13.97 -1.04
C ASP A 195 -0.20 14.72 -1.28
N ASP A 196 -1.21 14.06 -1.86
CA ASP A 196 -2.52 14.64 -2.17
C ASP A 196 -3.66 13.59 -2.09
N PRO A 197 -4.16 13.28 -0.88
CA PRO A 197 -5.15 12.20 -0.68
C PRO A 197 -6.48 12.48 -1.40
N VAL A 198 -6.89 13.75 -1.48
CA VAL A 198 -8.13 14.14 -2.17
C VAL A 198 -7.97 13.97 -3.68
N GLY A 199 -6.86 14.45 -4.25
CA GLY A 199 -6.57 14.29 -5.67
C GLY A 199 -6.42 12.83 -6.07
N ALA A 200 -5.75 12.02 -5.24
CA ALA A 200 -5.60 10.58 -5.44
C ALA A 200 -6.97 9.87 -5.48
N LEU A 201 -7.86 10.16 -4.53
CA LEU A 201 -9.20 9.56 -4.48
C LEU A 201 -10.03 9.93 -5.72
N GLU A 202 -9.97 11.19 -6.17
CA GLU A 202 -10.66 11.62 -7.39
C GLU A 202 -10.15 10.89 -8.64
N GLU A 203 -8.83 10.71 -8.76
CA GLU A 203 -8.20 9.98 -9.86
C GLU A 203 -8.60 8.50 -9.85
N MET A 204 -8.53 7.84 -8.69
CA MET A 204 -8.95 6.45 -8.53
C MET A 204 -10.43 6.25 -8.87
N GLN A 205 -11.31 7.14 -8.42
CA GLN A 205 -12.74 7.05 -8.74
C GLN A 205 -12.99 7.19 -10.24
N ALA A 206 -12.27 8.10 -10.91
CA ALA A 206 -12.37 8.25 -12.36
C ALA A 206 -11.87 6.99 -13.11
N ALA A 207 -10.77 6.39 -12.65
CA ALA A 207 -10.24 5.15 -13.20
C ALA A 207 -11.22 3.97 -13.02
N PHE A 208 -11.85 3.87 -11.85
CA PHE A 208 -12.87 2.86 -11.57
C PHE A 208 -14.08 3.00 -12.50
N ASP A 209 -14.62 4.21 -12.63
CA ASP A 209 -15.78 4.48 -13.49
C ASP A 209 -15.47 4.16 -14.97
N GLU A 210 -14.25 4.46 -15.44
CA GLU A 210 -13.79 4.11 -16.79
C GLU A 210 -13.70 2.58 -16.97
N ALA A 211 -13.14 1.87 -16.00
CA ALA A 211 -13.02 0.41 -16.03
C ALA A 211 -14.38 -0.28 -16.02
N GLU A 212 -15.34 0.19 -15.20
CA GLU A 212 -16.70 -0.34 -15.15
C GLU A 212 -17.42 -0.12 -16.50
N ALA A 213 -17.31 1.08 -17.07
CA ALA A 213 -17.91 1.38 -18.38
C ALA A 213 -17.32 0.52 -19.50
N ALA A 214 -16.01 0.26 -19.47
CA ALA A 214 -15.34 -0.62 -20.42
C ALA A 214 -15.80 -2.08 -20.28
N ALA A 215 -15.90 -2.59 -19.05
CA ALA A 215 -16.39 -3.94 -18.77
C ALA A 215 -17.84 -4.14 -19.24
N GLU A 216 -18.73 -3.18 -18.98
CA GLU A 216 -20.11 -3.22 -19.49
C GLU A 216 -20.17 -3.24 -21.02
N ALA A 217 -19.32 -2.45 -21.68
CA ALA A 217 -19.28 -2.39 -23.14
C ALA A 217 -18.79 -3.71 -23.74
N GLU A 218 -17.79 -4.35 -23.12
CA GLU A 218 -17.28 -5.66 -23.52
C GLU A 218 -18.33 -6.75 -23.33
N GLU A 219 -19.05 -6.77 -22.20
CA GLU A 219 -20.14 -7.72 -21.96
C GLU A 219 -21.25 -7.57 -23.01
N LYS A 220 -21.67 -6.34 -23.31
CA LYS A 220 -22.66 -6.05 -24.36
C LYS A 220 -22.17 -6.54 -25.72
N ALA A 221 -20.90 -6.30 -26.07
CA ALA A 221 -20.32 -6.77 -27.32
C ALA A 221 -20.25 -8.31 -27.39
N ALA A 222 -19.92 -9.00 -26.30
CA ALA A 222 -19.90 -10.45 -26.21
C ALA A 222 -21.30 -11.06 -26.42
N LEU A 223 -22.32 -10.48 -25.79
CA LEU A 223 -23.73 -10.88 -25.94
C LEU A 223 -24.25 -10.67 -27.38
N GLU A 224 -23.84 -9.61 -28.06
CA GLU A 224 -24.18 -9.36 -29.47
C GLU A 224 -23.46 -10.34 -30.43
N ALA A 225 -22.19 -10.65 -30.16
CA ALA A 225 -21.42 -11.63 -30.93
C ALA A 225 -21.99 -13.06 -30.82
N GLU A 226 -22.46 -13.45 -29.63
CA GLU A 226 -23.18 -14.72 -29.38
C GLU A 226 -24.50 -14.78 -30.18
N LYS A 227 -25.31 -13.71 -30.16
CA LYS A 227 -26.56 -13.63 -30.93
C LYS A 227 -26.34 -13.71 -32.44
N ALA A 228 -25.24 -13.15 -32.95
CA ALA A 228 -24.87 -13.22 -34.36
C ALA A 228 -24.48 -14.64 -34.83
N LYS A 229 -23.92 -15.48 -33.95
CA LYS A 229 -23.57 -16.88 -34.28
C LYS A 229 -24.80 -17.81 -34.34
N GLY A 230 -25.92 -17.45 -33.70
CA GLY A 230 -27.15 -18.24 -33.63
C GLY A 230 -28.06 -18.23 -34.89
N THR A 231 -27.72 -17.48 -35.95
CA THR A 231 -28.62 -17.28 -37.11
C THR A 231 -28.06 -17.79 -38.45
N LYS A 232 -27.42 -18.97 -38.50
CA LYS A 232 -27.25 -19.70 -39.77
C LYS A 232 -28.50 -20.54 -40.08
N LYS A 233 -29.44 -19.93 -40.81
CA LYS A 233 -30.64 -20.54 -41.40
C LYS A 233 -30.28 -21.78 -42.23
N ILE A 234 -30.95 -22.90 -41.95
CA ILE A 234 -31.10 -24.03 -42.87
C ILE A 234 -31.92 -23.53 -44.06
N ALA A 235 -31.27 -23.33 -45.20
CA ALA A 235 -31.93 -23.07 -46.48
C ALA A 235 -31.56 -24.20 -47.45
N ALA A 236 -32.53 -25.05 -47.79
CA ALA A 236 -32.43 -25.94 -48.95
C ALA A 236 -33.83 -26.23 -49.55
N HIS A 237 -34.22 -25.29 -50.42
CA HIS A 237 -35.02 -25.37 -51.66
C HIS A 237 -36.33 -26.20 -51.82
N PRO A 238 -37.32 -25.66 -52.58
CA PRO A 238 -38.58 -26.31 -52.97
C PRO A 238 -38.49 -26.94 -54.41
N PRO A 239 -39.62 -27.33 -55.02
CA PRO A 239 -40.12 -28.70 -55.24
C PRO A 239 -39.70 -29.31 -56.61
N LYS A 240 -39.74 -30.65 -56.75
CA LYS A 240 -39.75 -31.32 -58.07
C LYS A 240 -40.92 -32.30 -58.20
N LYS A 241 -41.83 -31.99 -59.15
CA LYS A 241 -42.80 -32.92 -59.74
C LYS A 241 -42.09 -33.94 -60.64
N ALA A 242 -42.52 -35.20 -60.58
CA ALA A 242 -42.62 -36.21 -61.65
C ALA A 242 -42.99 -37.55 -60.96
N LYS A 243 -43.93 -38.40 -61.40
CA LYS A 243 -44.67 -38.56 -62.66
C LYS A 243 -46.15 -38.75 -62.38
#